data_AF-A0AB34KE60-F1
#
_entry.id   AF-A0AB34KE60-F1
#
_cell.length_a   1.000
_cell.length_b   1.000
_cell.length_c   1.000
_cell.angle_alpha   90.00
_cell.angle_beta   90.00
_cell.angle_gamma   90.00
#
_symmetry.space_group_name_H-M   'P 1'
#
loop_
_entity.id
_entity.type
_entity.pdbx_description
1 polymer ?
#
loop_
_entity_poly.entity_id
_entity_poly.type
_entity_poly.pdbx_seq_one_letter_code
_entity_poly.pdbx_strand_id
1 'polypeptide(L)'
;MARALLLPAAFLVSLCSAAAAKTGCAAVAKYPDGSEITRECIVEGEGKAKGARGSVNGIDEEFLWLKDTRWNWNNWRDVIFKANGAFLAPAEGCEREGNPQCKWATDSDKLYVYFGGAGRHTLTVAPDQQSMYGARDSDGDEVSAARR
;
A
#
# COMPACT_ATOMS: atom_id res chain seq x y z
N MET A 1 -7.31 57.16 41.90
CA MET A 1 -8.40 56.27 41.43
C MET A 1 -7.95 55.75 40.06
N ALA A 2 -7.74 54.47 39.75
CA ALA A 2 -8.29 53.22 40.25
C ALA A 2 -7.24 52.08 40.24
N ARG A 3 -7.53 51.05 41.04
CA ARG A 3 -6.85 49.75 41.20
C ARG A 3 -6.98 48.90 39.91
N ALA A 4 -5.93 48.14 39.56
CA ALA A 4 -5.82 46.66 39.56
C ALA A 4 -6.95 45.93 38.79
N LEU A 5 -6.67 44.98 37.89
CA LEU A 5 -6.24 43.63 38.24
C LEU A 5 -5.76 42.85 36.99
N LEU A 6 -4.63 42.15 37.16
CA LEU A 6 -4.24 40.95 36.40
C LEU A 6 -5.32 39.86 36.50
N LEU A 7 -5.41 38.97 35.50
CA LEU A 7 -5.76 37.53 35.63
C LEU A 7 -5.55 36.82 34.25
N PRO A 8 -5.36 35.49 34.23
CA PRO A 8 -4.19 34.85 33.63
C PRO A 8 -4.54 33.85 32.51
N ALA A 9 -3.49 33.32 31.88
CA ALA A 9 -3.52 32.15 31.02
C ALA A 9 -4.30 30.98 31.67
N ALA A 10 -5.31 30.47 30.98
CA ALA A 10 -5.96 29.20 31.32
C ALA A 10 -5.52 28.14 30.31
N PHE A 11 -4.44 27.43 30.67
CA PHE A 11 -4.10 26.13 30.10
C PHE A 11 -5.27 25.17 30.38
N LEU A 12 -5.93 24.67 29.34
CA LEU A 12 -6.92 23.61 29.47
C LEU A 12 -6.19 22.29 29.75
N VAL A 13 -6.16 21.90 31.02
CA VAL A 13 -5.75 20.57 31.45
C VAL A 13 -6.90 19.61 31.11
N SER A 14 -6.69 18.77 30.09
CA SER A 14 -7.57 17.63 29.81
C SER A 14 -7.26 16.52 30.81
N LEU A 15 -8.14 16.35 31.81
CA LEU A 15 -8.14 15.17 32.67
C LEU A 15 -8.95 14.06 32.00
N CYS A 16 -8.27 13.12 31.35
CA CYS A 16 -8.86 11.83 30.99
C CYS A 16 -8.86 10.92 32.21
N SER A 17 -9.98 10.85 32.91
CA SER A 17 -10.25 9.81 33.90
C SER A 17 -10.62 8.51 33.16
N ALA A 18 -9.71 7.55 33.10
CA ALA A 18 -9.96 6.22 32.54
C ALA A 18 -10.67 5.35 33.58
N ALA A 19 -12.00 5.23 33.48
CA ALA A 19 -12.75 4.18 34.14
C ALA A 19 -12.92 3.01 33.15
N ALA A 20 -12.32 1.87 33.49
CA ALA A 20 -12.41 0.63 32.72
C ALA A 20 -13.81 0.02 32.84
N ALA A 21 -14.47 -0.23 31.71
CA ALA A 21 -15.54 -1.22 31.62
C ALA A 21 -15.53 -1.83 30.21
N LYS A 22 -15.50 -3.16 30.18
CA LYS A 22 -15.50 -3.99 28.97
C LYS A 22 -16.83 -3.82 28.21
N THR A 23 -16.74 -3.99 26.89
CA THR A 23 -17.79 -4.00 25.84
C THR A 23 -18.20 -2.62 25.28
N GLY A 24 -17.78 -2.37 24.04
CA GLY A 24 -18.29 -1.30 23.17
C GLY A 24 -17.77 0.09 23.51
N CYS A 25 -16.57 0.43 23.03
CA CYS A 25 -16.12 1.82 23.09
C CYS A 25 -16.86 2.58 21.99
N ALA A 26 -18.01 3.18 22.29
CA ALA A 26 -18.70 4.11 21.40
C ALA A 26 -18.56 5.52 21.99
N ALA A 27 -17.93 6.43 21.23
CA ALA A 27 -17.84 7.82 21.59
C ALA A 27 -19.04 8.57 20.98
N VAL A 28 -19.86 9.18 21.84
CA VAL A 28 -20.99 10.01 21.40
C VAL A 28 -20.58 11.48 21.51
N ALA A 29 -20.62 12.20 20.39
CA ALA A 29 -20.47 13.66 20.37
C ALA A 29 -21.86 14.30 20.25
N LYS A 30 -22.21 15.14 21.24
CA LYS A 30 -23.45 15.94 21.22
C LYS A 30 -23.12 17.38 20.83
N TYR A 31 -23.83 17.89 19.83
CA TYR A 31 -23.68 19.27 19.36
C TYR A 31 -24.71 20.21 20.04
N PRO A 32 -24.47 21.54 20.05
CA PRO A 32 -25.36 22.51 20.67
C PRO A 32 -26.77 22.57 20.05
N ASP A 33 -26.92 22.07 18.82
CA ASP A 33 -28.19 21.97 18.09
C ASP A 33 -29.01 20.72 18.46
N GLY A 34 -28.51 19.90 19.40
CA GLY A 34 -29.16 18.69 19.87
C GLY A 34 -28.91 17.46 18.99
N SER A 35 -28.10 17.57 17.94
CA SER A 35 -27.72 16.42 17.13
C SER A 35 -26.65 15.56 17.84
N GLU A 36 -26.80 14.24 17.74
CA GLU A 36 -25.87 13.27 18.34
C GLU A 36 -25.26 12.39 17.24
N ILE A 37 -23.93 12.30 17.23
CA ILE A 37 -23.20 11.35 16.38
C ILE A 37 -22.54 10.32 17.28
N THR A 38 -22.88 9.04 17.06
CA THR A 38 -22.25 7.91 17.71
C THR A 38 -21.16 7.36 16.80
N ARG A 39 -19.91 7.34 17.27
CA ARG A 39 -18.80 6.68 16.57
C ARG A 39 -18.38 5.47 17.37
N GLU A 40 -18.44 4.30 16.75
CA GLU A 40 -17.83 3.10 17.31
C GLU A 40 -16.31 3.24 17.19
N CYS A 41 -15.62 3.17 18.32
CA CYS A 41 -14.18 3.06 18.36
C CYS A 41 -13.83 1.60 18.06
N ILE A 42 -13.01 1.40 17.03
CA ILE A 42 -12.44 0.09 16.70
C ILE A 42 -11.54 -0.30 17.87
N VAL A 43 -11.92 -1.35 18.60
CA VAL A 43 -11.09 -1.92 19.66
C VAL A 43 -10.00 -2.75 19.00
N GLU A 44 -8.75 -2.29 19.06
CA GLU A 44 -7.59 -3.09 18.67
C GLU A 44 -7.47 -4.28 19.63
N GLY A 45 -8.08 -5.40 19.23
CA GLY A 45 -7.91 -6.70 19.87
C GLY A 45 -6.69 -7.40 19.29
N GLU A 46 -5.86 -7.95 20.17
CA GLU A 46 -4.75 -8.86 19.89
C GLU A 46 -5.27 -10.18 19.27
N GLY A 47 -5.69 -10.12 18.01
CA GLY A 47 -5.79 -11.25 17.11
C GLY A 47 -4.62 -11.17 16.14
N LYS A 48 -4.02 -12.29 15.77
CA LYS A 48 -2.96 -12.36 14.77
C LYS A 48 -3.46 -11.86 13.41
N ALA A 49 -3.52 -10.55 13.23
CA ALA A 49 -3.64 -9.92 11.93
C ALA A 49 -2.28 -10.10 11.25
N LYS A 50 -2.16 -11.08 10.36
CA LYS A 50 -1.26 -10.89 9.22
C LYS A 50 -1.77 -9.61 8.57
N GLY A 51 -1.00 -8.53 8.74
CA GLY A 51 -1.45 -7.17 8.49
C GLY A 51 -2.20 -7.09 7.17
N ALA A 52 -3.42 -6.56 7.21
CA ALA A 52 -4.05 -6.05 6.00
C ALA A 52 -3.22 -4.83 5.57
N ARG A 53 -2.03 -5.08 5.00
CA ARG A 53 -1.29 -4.07 4.25
C ARG A 53 -2.20 -3.68 3.10
N GLY A 54 -2.53 -2.40 2.99
CA GLY A 54 -3.48 -1.94 1.98
C GLY A 54 -2.90 -2.20 0.60
N SER A 55 -3.47 -3.15 -0.14
CA SER A 55 -3.08 -3.38 -1.52
C SER A 55 -3.79 -2.38 -2.43
N VAL A 56 -3.04 -1.46 -3.05
CA VAL A 56 -3.60 -0.48 -4.00
C VAL A 56 -3.40 -1.03 -5.41
N ASN A 57 -4.50 -1.40 -6.07
CA ASN A 57 -4.50 -2.06 -7.39
C ASN A 57 -3.78 -3.42 -7.42
N GLY A 58 -3.78 -4.16 -6.31
CA GLY A 58 -3.03 -5.44 -6.21
C GLY A 58 -1.53 -5.24 -6.05
N ILE A 59 -1.10 -4.06 -5.59
CA ILE A 59 0.29 -3.73 -5.26
C ILE A 59 0.35 -3.45 -3.77
N ASP A 60 1.19 -4.21 -3.07
CA ASP A 60 1.37 -4.08 -1.64
C ASP A 60 2.25 -2.88 -1.29
N GLU A 61 2.11 -2.38 -0.07
CA GLU A 61 2.76 -1.16 0.40
C GLU A 61 4.29 -1.22 0.26
N GLU A 62 4.89 -2.39 0.54
CA GLU A 62 6.33 -2.64 0.39
C GLU A 62 6.85 -2.54 -1.06
N PHE A 63 5.97 -2.65 -2.06
CA PHE A 63 6.32 -2.58 -3.49
C PHE A 63 5.91 -1.27 -4.16
N LEU A 64 5.42 -0.28 -3.40
CA LEU A 64 5.03 1.04 -3.95
C LEU A 64 6.18 1.74 -4.68
N TRP A 65 7.43 1.48 -4.30
CA TRP A 65 8.63 2.04 -4.93
C TRP A 65 8.87 1.51 -6.36
N LEU A 66 8.25 0.38 -6.74
CA LEU A 66 8.37 -0.21 -8.08
C LEU A 66 7.53 0.55 -9.11
N LYS A 67 6.59 1.38 -8.67
CA LYS A 67 5.70 2.16 -9.54
C LYS A 67 6.49 3.15 -10.40
N ASP A 68 6.14 3.17 -11.68
CA ASP A 68 6.74 3.96 -12.74
C ASP A 68 8.27 3.79 -12.89
N THR A 69 8.79 2.61 -12.55
CA THR A 69 10.21 2.27 -12.70
C THR A 69 10.50 1.53 -14.01
N ARG A 70 11.73 1.69 -14.51
CA ARG A 70 12.23 1.07 -15.73
C ARG A 70 13.25 -0.01 -15.41
N TRP A 71 13.15 -1.14 -16.10
CA TRP A 71 13.98 -2.31 -15.85
C TRP A 71 14.42 -2.96 -17.15
N ASN A 72 15.68 -3.34 -17.23
CA ASN A 72 16.19 -4.13 -18.34
C ASN A 72 15.87 -5.60 -18.12
N TRP A 73 14.97 -6.15 -18.92
CA TRP A 73 14.44 -7.51 -18.79
C TRP A 73 15.27 -8.50 -19.61
N ASN A 74 15.78 -9.56 -18.98
CA ASN A 74 16.58 -10.64 -19.59
C ASN A 74 17.70 -10.15 -20.51
N ASN A 75 18.36 -9.05 -20.16
CA ASN A 75 19.38 -8.40 -21.02
C ASN A 75 18.88 -8.10 -22.45
N TRP A 76 17.56 -7.92 -22.63
CA TRP A 76 16.91 -7.79 -23.93
C TRP A 76 16.43 -6.36 -24.14
N ARG A 77 15.40 -5.96 -23.41
CA ARG A 77 14.74 -4.66 -23.58
C ARG A 77 14.26 -4.12 -22.25
N ASP A 78 14.03 -2.81 -22.25
CA ASP A 78 13.49 -2.15 -21.08
C ASP A 78 11.97 -2.33 -20.99
N VAL A 79 11.49 -2.64 -19.79
CA VAL A 79 10.09 -2.75 -19.42
C VAL A 79 9.76 -1.72 -18.34
N ILE A 80 8.48 -1.38 -18.17
CA ILE A 80 8.02 -0.38 -17.20
C ILE A 80 6.88 -0.95 -16.37
N PHE A 81 7.02 -0.84 -15.04
CA PHE A 81 5.97 -1.17 -14.08
C PHE A 81 5.17 0.08 -13.75
N LYS A 82 4.02 0.31 -14.38
CA LYS A 82 3.23 1.53 -14.18
C LYS A 82 2.52 1.56 -12.82
N ALA A 83 2.30 2.74 -12.27
CA ALA A 83 1.64 2.92 -10.97
C ALA A 83 0.21 2.34 -10.87
N ASN A 84 -0.48 2.20 -12.01
CA ASN A 84 -1.81 1.63 -12.13
C ASN A 84 -1.82 0.09 -12.24
N GLY A 85 -0.66 -0.57 -12.15
CA GLY A 85 -0.54 -2.02 -12.32
C GLY A 85 -0.35 -2.48 -13.77
N ALA A 86 -0.26 -1.57 -14.75
CA ALA A 86 0.06 -1.95 -16.13
C ALA A 86 1.55 -2.30 -16.28
N PHE A 87 1.83 -3.34 -17.07
CA PHE A 87 3.20 -3.75 -17.42
C PHE A 87 3.45 -3.41 -18.88
N LEU A 88 4.35 -2.46 -19.14
CA LEU A 88 4.70 -2.05 -20.49
C LEU A 88 5.98 -2.72 -20.95
N ALA A 89 5.92 -3.40 -22.08
CA ALA A 89 7.05 -4.08 -22.70
C ALA A 89 7.02 -3.90 -24.22
N PRO A 90 8.18 -3.87 -24.89
CA PRO A 90 8.26 -3.82 -26.34
C PRO A 90 8.04 -5.20 -26.95
N ALA A 91 6.84 -5.73 -26.72
CA ALA A 91 6.34 -6.98 -27.26
C ALA A 91 4.87 -6.82 -27.62
N GLU A 92 4.41 -7.59 -28.60
CA GLU A 92 3.09 -7.46 -29.18
C GLU A 92 1.98 -7.44 -28.13
N GLY A 93 1.25 -6.34 -28.09
CA GLY A 93 0.10 -6.14 -27.20
C GLY A 93 0.46 -5.57 -25.83
N CYS A 94 1.72 -5.54 -25.43
CA CYS A 94 2.16 -4.96 -24.16
C CYS A 94 2.80 -3.56 -24.32
N GLU A 95 2.82 -2.97 -25.52
CA GLU A 95 3.45 -1.67 -25.74
C GLU A 95 2.61 -0.49 -25.24
N ARG A 96 1.31 -0.69 -25.05
CA ARG A 96 0.35 0.34 -24.65
C ARG A 96 -0.36 -0.03 -23.35
N GLU A 97 -0.67 0.99 -22.56
CA GLU A 97 -1.47 0.84 -21.35
C GLU A 97 -2.88 0.34 -21.68
N GLY A 98 -3.49 -0.37 -20.72
CA GLY A 98 -4.88 -0.83 -20.81
C GLY A 98 -5.06 -2.25 -21.35
N ASN A 99 -3.99 -2.97 -21.72
CA ASN A 99 -4.11 -4.40 -22.01
C ASN A 99 -4.19 -5.22 -20.70
N PRO A 100 -5.31 -5.91 -20.42
CA PRO A 100 -5.46 -6.72 -19.21
C PRO A 100 -4.51 -7.93 -19.14
N GLN A 101 -3.92 -8.33 -20.28
CA GLN A 101 -2.94 -9.41 -20.38
C GLN A 101 -1.51 -8.95 -20.03
N CYS A 102 -1.28 -7.64 -19.91
CA CYS A 102 0.03 -7.04 -19.65
C CYS A 102 -0.04 -6.22 -18.36
N LYS A 103 0.09 -6.90 -17.23
CA LYS A 103 -0.09 -6.30 -15.90
C LYS A 103 0.88 -6.89 -14.88
N TRP A 104 1.08 -6.17 -13.79
CA TRP A 104 1.85 -6.65 -12.66
C TRP A 104 1.07 -6.47 -11.37
N ALA A 105 1.38 -7.32 -10.40
CA ALA A 105 0.80 -7.33 -9.06
C ALA A 105 1.83 -7.89 -8.08
N THR A 106 1.61 -7.73 -6.79
CA THR A 106 2.50 -8.26 -5.76
C THR A 106 1.70 -8.96 -4.67
N ASP A 107 2.37 -9.86 -3.96
CA ASP A 107 1.88 -10.45 -2.71
C ASP A 107 3.07 -10.65 -1.77
N SER A 108 3.10 -9.94 -0.65
CA SER A 108 4.00 -10.07 0.50
C SER A 108 5.51 -10.02 0.16
N ASP A 109 6.03 -11.01 -0.55
CA ASP A 109 7.43 -11.14 -0.97
C ASP A 109 7.61 -11.41 -2.48
N LYS A 110 6.52 -11.56 -3.23
CA LYS A 110 6.53 -11.90 -4.66
C LYS A 110 6.01 -10.78 -5.54
N LEU A 111 6.62 -10.70 -6.71
CA LEU A 111 6.16 -9.91 -7.86
C LEU A 111 5.62 -10.86 -8.92
N TYR A 112 4.39 -10.65 -9.36
CA TYR A 112 3.76 -11.38 -10.44
C TYR A 112 3.65 -10.49 -11.68
N VAL A 113 4.14 -10.98 -12.81
CA VAL A 113 4.07 -10.27 -14.10
C VAL A 113 3.32 -11.13 -15.10
N TYR A 114 2.17 -10.66 -15.54
CA TYR A 114 1.46 -11.20 -16.68
C TYR A 114 1.99 -10.53 -17.93
N PHE A 115 2.66 -11.30 -18.78
CA PHE A 115 3.37 -10.82 -19.96
C PHE A 115 2.70 -11.37 -21.22
N GLY A 116 1.47 -10.93 -21.48
CA GLY A 116 0.77 -11.22 -22.74
C GLY A 116 0.78 -12.72 -23.06
N GLY A 117 1.18 -13.05 -24.30
CA GLY A 117 1.28 -14.44 -24.77
C GLY A 117 2.36 -15.28 -24.09
N ALA A 118 3.34 -14.67 -23.40
CA ALA A 118 4.32 -15.41 -22.61
C ALA A 118 3.74 -15.90 -21.28
N GLY A 119 2.61 -15.37 -20.82
CA GLY A 119 1.95 -15.82 -19.60
C GLY A 119 2.55 -15.20 -18.32
N ARG A 120 2.38 -15.90 -17.20
CA ARG A 120 2.72 -15.38 -15.86
C ARG A 120 4.17 -15.71 -15.49
N HIS A 121 4.85 -14.72 -14.92
CA HIS A 121 6.16 -14.83 -14.32
C HIS A 121 6.07 -14.50 -12.84
N THR A 122 6.78 -15.26 -12.02
CA THR A 122 6.88 -15.03 -10.58
C THR A 122 8.31 -14.66 -10.25
N LEU A 123 8.51 -13.47 -9.71
CA LEU A 123 9.81 -12.89 -9.38
C LEU A 123 9.92 -12.57 -7.90
N THR A 124 11.16 -12.58 -7.42
CA THR A 124 11.57 -12.07 -6.13
C THR A 124 12.50 -10.88 -6.38
N VAL A 125 12.28 -9.80 -5.64
CA VAL A 125 13.12 -8.60 -5.74
C VAL A 125 14.27 -8.70 -4.74
N ALA A 126 15.47 -8.35 -5.19
CA ALA A 126 16.63 -8.33 -4.31
C ALA A 126 16.50 -7.21 -3.25
N PRO A 127 17.11 -7.36 -2.06
CA PRO A 127 17.04 -6.35 -1.00
C PRO A 127 17.57 -4.97 -1.41
N ASP A 128 18.45 -4.91 -2.40
CA ASP A 128 19.02 -3.66 -2.95
C ASP A 128 18.05 -2.88 -3.85
N GLN A 129 16.92 -3.49 -4.22
CA GLN A 129 15.94 -2.93 -5.14
C GLN A 129 16.53 -2.52 -6.51
N GLN A 130 17.66 -3.12 -6.87
CA GLN A 130 18.35 -2.92 -8.16
C GLN A 130 18.23 -4.13 -9.08
N SER A 131 17.89 -5.30 -8.54
CA SER A 131 17.73 -6.52 -9.31
C SER A 131 16.48 -7.30 -8.89
N MET A 132 15.94 -8.08 -9.81
CA MET A 132 14.90 -9.06 -9.55
C MET A 132 15.16 -10.32 -10.37
N TYR A 133 14.75 -11.46 -9.84
CA TYR A 133 14.99 -12.76 -10.42
C TYR A 133 13.80 -13.69 -10.18
N GLY A 134 13.59 -14.65 -11.07
CA GLY A 134 12.47 -15.56 -10.98
C GLY A 134 12.40 -16.47 -12.19
N ALA A 135 11.19 -16.94 -12.48
CA ALA A 135 10.95 -17.80 -13.63
C ALA A 135 9.56 -17.56 -14.21
N ARG A 136 9.38 -18.00 -15.46
CA ARG A 136 8.08 -18.14 -16.09
C ARG A 136 7.38 -19.39 -15.56
N ASP A 137 6.13 -19.24 -15.15
CA ASP A 137 5.39 -20.31 -14.48
C ASP A 137 5.07 -21.51 -15.39
N SER A 138 5.01 -21.31 -16.72
CA SER A 138 4.60 -22.35 -17.67
C SER A 138 5.66 -23.41 -17.91
N ASP A 139 6.93 -23.03 -17.92
CA ASP A 139 8.05 -23.89 -18.32
C ASP A 139 9.31 -23.71 -17.47
N GLY A 140 9.28 -22.82 -16.47
CA GLY A 140 10.41 -22.58 -15.58
C GLY A 140 11.54 -21.77 -16.21
N ASP A 141 11.32 -21.17 -17.39
CA ASP A 141 12.34 -20.38 -18.06
C ASP A 141 12.77 -19.19 -17.18
N GLU A 142 14.07 -19.04 -16.98
CA GLU A 142 14.61 -18.10 -16.00
C GLU A 142 14.42 -16.66 -16.45
N VAL A 143 14.09 -15.80 -15.48
CA VAL A 143 13.95 -14.37 -15.70
C VAL A 143 14.82 -13.60 -14.74
N SER A 144 15.52 -12.61 -15.27
CA SER A 144 16.24 -11.59 -14.52
C SER A 144 15.90 -10.21 -15.03
N ALA A 145 15.82 -9.23 -14.14
CA ALA A 145 15.72 -7.84 -14.54
C ALA A 145 16.56 -6.94 -13.63
N ALA A 146 17.21 -5.96 -14.24
CA ALA A 146 18.07 -4.98 -13.57
C ALA A 146 17.52 -3.57 -13.75
N ARG A 147 17.58 -2.77 -12.70
CA ARG A 147 17.07 -1.39 -12.70
C ARG A 147 17.89 -0.51 -13.65
N ARG A 148 17.19 0.38 -14.36
CA ARG A 148 17.79 1.37 -15.27
C ARG A 148 17.83 2.76 -14.64
#